data_AF-A0A0B0ED91-F1
#
_entry.id   AF-A0A0B0ED91-F1
#
_cell.length_a   1.000
_cell.length_b   1.000
_cell.length_c   1.000
_cell.angle_alpha   90.00
_cell.angle_beta   90.00
_cell.angle_gamma   90.00
#
_symmetry.space_group_name_H-M   'P 1'
#
loop_
_entity.id
_entity.type
_entity.pdbx_description
1 polymer ?
#
loop_
_entity_poly.entity_id
_entity_poly.type
_entity_poly.pdbx_seq_one_letter_code
_entity_poly.pdbx_strand_id
1 'polypeptide(L)'
;MDLGFQGVVDPGYEDDPCTGCTLCEKACLEGAIVADEDGKPIFYRDKCVYCGDCIKACPTDAWTPKRKGWAVRAGGKHGRHPRTADNIMLFLPDEKVLDYIRKTVEWYNANGKRGERIGSTFDRVGVEKYKEEVARPFIEN
;
A
#
# COMPACT_ATOMS: atom_id res chain seq x y z
N MET A 1 1.78 -11.79 -9.94
CA MET A 1 0.56 -12.00 -9.15
C MET A 1 -0.50 -11.08 -9.73
N ASP A 2 -1.63 -11.63 -10.19
CA ASP A 2 -2.67 -10.84 -10.85
C ASP A 2 -3.35 -9.86 -9.90
N LEU A 3 -3.55 -10.25 -8.65
CA LEU A 3 -4.14 -9.42 -7.59
C LEU A 3 -3.43 -9.74 -6.27
N GLY A 4 -2.97 -8.71 -5.57
CA GLY A 4 -2.20 -8.83 -4.33
C GLY A 4 -2.62 -7.79 -3.30
N PHE A 5 -2.59 -8.23 -2.04
CA PHE A 5 -2.89 -7.42 -0.86
C PHE A 5 -1.68 -7.45 0.06
N GLN A 6 -1.15 -6.28 0.40
CA GLN A 6 -0.06 -6.14 1.37
C GLN A 6 -0.59 -5.33 2.54
N GLY A 7 -0.43 -5.83 3.77
CA GLY A 7 -0.79 -5.07 4.97
C GLY A 7 -0.01 -3.76 5.04
N VAL A 8 -0.71 -2.66 5.33
CA VAL A 8 -0.15 -1.33 5.51
C VAL A 8 -0.72 -0.66 6.75
N VAL A 9 0.05 0.25 7.33
CA VAL A 9 -0.32 1.00 8.53
C VAL A 9 0.09 2.45 8.41
N ASP A 10 -0.82 3.37 8.76
CA ASP A 10 -0.54 4.80 8.89
C ASP A 10 0.12 5.05 10.25
N PRO A 11 1.41 5.42 10.27
CA PRO A 11 2.13 5.67 11.51
C PRO A 11 1.78 7.06 12.06
N GLY A 12 1.45 7.12 13.34
CA GLY A 12 1.37 8.35 14.11
C GLY A 12 2.59 8.49 15.03
N TYR A 13 3.05 9.72 15.20
CA TYR A 13 4.18 10.06 16.07
C TYR A 13 3.70 10.90 17.25
N GLU A 14 4.20 10.58 18.44
CA GLU A 14 3.98 11.33 19.68
C GLU A 14 5.34 11.65 20.32
N ASP A 15 5.55 12.91 20.68
CA ASP A 15 6.87 13.37 21.12
C ASP A 15 7.22 13.01 22.57
N ASP A 16 6.22 12.99 23.46
CA ASP A 16 6.37 12.74 24.90
C ASP A 16 7.12 11.42 25.23
N PRO A 17 6.75 10.26 24.67
CA PRO A 17 7.51 9.02 24.90
C PRO A 17 8.82 8.91 24.11
N CYS A 18 9.12 9.85 23.19
CA CYS A 18 10.27 9.74 22.29
C CYS A 18 11.57 10.17 22.99
N THR A 19 12.58 9.30 22.93
CA THR A 19 13.89 9.53 23.56
C THR A 19 14.98 10.02 22.61
N GLY A 20 14.68 10.23 21.32
CA GLY A 20 15.68 10.67 20.33
C GLY A 20 16.70 9.58 19.91
N CYS A 21 16.39 8.29 20.13
CA CYS A 21 17.34 7.19 19.89
C CYS A 21 17.64 6.85 18.41
N THR A 22 17.01 7.55 17.46
CA THR A 22 17.18 7.42 15.99
C THR A 22 16.92 6.04 15.37
N LEU A 23 16.41 5.06 16.12
CA LEU A 23 16.10 3.71 15.60
C LEU A 23 15.06 3.74 14.47
N CYS A 24 14.07 4.64 14.54
CA CYS A 24 13.04 4.78 13.53
C CYS A 24 13.58 5.32 12.19
N GLU A 25 14.59 6.20 12.21
CA GLU A 25 15.30 6.65 11.02
C GLU A 25 16.05 5.48 10.37
N LYS A 26 16.84 4.73 11.16
CA LYS A 26 17.59 3.56 10.67
C LYS A 26 16.71 2.46 10.10
N ALA A 27 15.50 2.29 10.65
CA ALA A 27 14.52 1.32 10.16
C ALA A 27 13.84 1.79 8.86
N CYS A 28 13.81 3.09 8.57
CA CYS A 28 13.10 3.63 7.42
C CYS A 28 13.97 3.58 6.15
N LEU A 29 13.76 2.56 5.32
CA LEU A 29 14.49 2.39 4.05
C LEU A 29 14.14 3.43 2.98
N GLU A 30 13.00 4.13 3.13
CA GLU A 30 12.50 5.11 2.16
C GLU A 30 12.99 6.54 2.45
N GLY A 31 13.72 6.75 3.56
CA GLY A 31 14.13 8.09 4.00
C GLY A 31 12.93 8.99 4.32
N ALA A 32 11.81 8.41 4.73
CA ALA A 32 10.63 9.14 5.19
C ALA A 32 10.80 9.69 6.61
N ILE A 33 11.72 9.15 7.39
CA ILE A 33 12.05 9.62 8.74
C ILE A 33 13.52 10.02 8.75
N VAL A 34 13.82 11.24 9.16
CA VAL A 34 15.18 11.76 9.34
C VAL A 34 15.29 12.35 10.73
N ALA A 35 16.37 12.10 11.44
CA ALA A 35 16.61 12.68 12.75
C ALA A 35 17.00 14.16 12.64
N ASP A 36 16.46 15.00 13.52
CA ASP A 36 16.96 16.36 13.75
C ASP A 36 18.21 16.37 14.66
N GLU A 37 18.65 17.56 15.06
CA GLU A 37 19.83 17.75 15.91
C GLU A 37 19.71 17.07 17.29
N ASP A 38 18.50 16.91 17.81
CA ASP A 38 18.19 16.28 19.10
C ASP A 38 17.87 14.77 18.95
N GLY A 39 17.99 14.23 17.73
CA GLY A 39 17.68 12.83 17.43
C GLY A 39 16.17 12.54 17.29
N LYS A 40 15.31 13.58 17.34
CA LYS A 40 13.87 13.46 17.18
C LYS A 40 13.52 13.33 15.70
N PRO A 41 12.49 12.54 15.33
CA PRO A 41 12.18 12.28 13.94
C PRO A 41 11.41 13.42 13.27
N ILE A 42 11.92 13.90 12.14
CA ILE A 42 11.18 14.65 11.14
C ILE A 42 10.53 13.66 10.17
N PHE A 43 9.20 13.71 10.03
CA PHE A 43 8.44 12.74 9.23
C PHE A 43 7.92 13.31 7.89
N TYR A 44 8.51 12.87 6.80
CA TYR A 44 8.13 13.16 5.41
C TYR A 44 7.08 12.16 4.93
N ARG A 45 5.80 12.52 5.12
CA ARG A 45 4.66 11.64 4.79
C ARG A 45 4.61 11.21 3.32
N ASP A 46 5.05 12.08 2.41
CA ASP A 46 5.07 11.83 0.96
C ASP A 46 6.02 10.69 0.54
N LYS A 47 7.04 10.40 1.35
CA LYS A 47 7.97 9.28 1.13
C LYS A 47 7.55 7.98 1.82
N CYS A 48 6.56 8.03 2.71
CA CYS A 48 6.17 6.88 3.50
C CYS A 48 5.45 5.83 2.63
N VAL A 49 5.94 4.59 2.66
CA VAL A 49 5.28 3.44 2.02
C VAL A 49 4.39 2.63 2.97
N TYR A 50 4.16 3.13 4.19
CA TYR A 50 3.26 2.55 5.19
C TYR A 50 3.62 1.13 5.64
N CYS A 51 4.91 0.77 5.64
CA CYS A 51 5.39 -0.56 6.04
C CYS A 51 5.28 -0.84 7.55
N GLY A 52 5.30 0.20 8.39
CA GLY A 52 5.21 0.08 9.84
C GLY A 52 6.52 -0.27 10.56
N ASP A 53 7.66 -0.28 9.86
CA ASP A 53 8.95 -0.62 10.49
C ASP A 53 9.36 0.37 11.59
N CYS A 54 8.97 1.66 11.47
CA CYS A 54 9.20 2.65 12.52
C CYS A 54 8.45 2.33 13.82
N ILE A 55 7.23 1.79 13.72
CA ILE A 55 6.43 1.35 14.87
C ILE A 55 7.12 0.17 15.54
N LYS A 56 7.53 -0.83 14.76
CA LYS A 56 8.19 -2.03 15.29
C LYS A 56 9.56 -1.73 15.92
N ALA A 57 10.30 -0.77 15.37
CA ALA A 57 11.63 -0.41 15.83
C ALA A 57 11.62 0.51 17.06
N CYS A 58 10.50 1.16 17.38
CA CYS A 58 10.42 2.11 18.47
C CYS A 58 10.34 1.40 19.83
N PRO A 59 11.33 1.56 20.74
CA PRO A 59 11.33 0.87 22.02
C PRO A 59 10.41 1.53 23.07
N THR A 60 9.92 2.74 22.79
CA THR A 60 9.11 3.53 23.71
C THR A 60 7.68 3.77 23.22
N ASP A 61 7.28 3.09 22.13
CA ASP A 61 5.96 3.24 21.53
C ASP A 61 5.60 4.69 21.10
N ALA A 62 6.60 5.54 20.84
CA ALA A 62 6.40 6.88 20.28
C ALA A 62 5.82 6.87 18.86
N TRP A 63 5.98 5.74 18.15
CA TRP A 63 5.34 5.48 16.88
C TRP A 63 4.18 4.51 17.08
N THR A 64 2.95 4.94 16.82
CA THR A 64 1.73 4.13 17.04
C THR A 64 0.97 3.89 15.73
N PRO A 65 0.27 2.74 15.61
CA PRO A 65 -0.59 2.49 14.46
C PRO A 65 -1.88 3.33 14.57
N LYS A 66 -2.13 4.25 13.63
CA LYS A 66 -3.37 5.06 13.60
C LYS A 66 -4.47 4.41 12.74
N ARG A 67 -4.13 4.00 11.52
CA ARG A 67 -5.05 3.30 10.60
C ARG A 67 -4.35 2.09 10.01
N LYS A 68 -5.04 0.96 9.91
CA LYS A 68 -4.56 -0.25 9.22
C LYS A 68 -5.41 -0.52 8.00
N GLY A 69 -4.85 -1.20 7.02
CA GLY A 69 -5.58 -1.67 5.85
C GLY A 69 -4.67 -2.39 4.88
N TRP A 70 -5.11 -2.50 3.63
CA TRP A 70 -4.39 -3.21 2.58
C TRP A 70 -3.98 -2.27 1.45
N ALA A 71 -2.71 -2.31 1.06
CA ALA A 71 -2.25 -1.83 -0.23
C ALA A 71 -2.61 -2.88 -1.27
N VAL A 72 -3.40 -2.48 -2.27
CA VAL A 72 -3.83 -3.36 -3.35
C VAL A 72 -2.96 -3.12 -4.57
N ARG A 73 -2.44 -4.21 -5.13
CA ARG A 73 -1.71 -4.21 -6.39
C ARG A 73 -2.33 -5.21 -7.36
N ALA A 74 -2.41 -4.86 -8.64
CA ALA A 74 -3.01 -5.73 -9.64
C ALA A 74 -2.25 -5.70 -10.97
N GLY A 75 -2.45 -6.70 -11.81
CA GLY A 75 -1.85 -6.77 -13.14
C GLY A 75 -0.47 -7.43 -13.22
N GLY A 76 0.07 -7.93 -12.10
CA GLY A 76 1.40 -8.56 -12.11
C GLY A 76 1.41 -9.95 -12.73
N LYS A 77 2.47 -10.30 -13.46
CA LYS A 77 2.63 -11.62 -14.09
C LYS A 77 4.07 -12.12 -13.98
N HIS A 78 4.21 -13.38 -13.59
CA HIS A 78 5.49 -14.09 -13.60
C HIS A 78 5.42 -15.25 -14.59
N GLY A 79 5.60 -14.94 -15.87
CA GLY A 79 5.57 -15.89 -16.97
C GLY A 79 6.48 -15.43 -18.10
N ARG A 80 6.30 -15.98 -19.32
CA ARG A 80 7.18 -15.68 -20.48
C ARG A 80 7.45 -14.19 -20.71
N HIS A 81 6.45 -13.35 -20.47
CA HIS A 81 6.58 -11.90 -20.44
C HIS A 81 6.21 -11.44 -19.04
N PRO A 82 7.21 -11.21 -18.16
CA PRO A 82 6.98 -10.69 -16.82
C PRO A 82 6.38 -9.29 -16.87
N ARG A 83 5.51 -8.99 -15.91
CA ARG A 83 4.91 -7.66 -15.74
C ARG A 83 4.85 -7.35 -14.25
N THR A 84 5.33 -6.18 -13.87
CA THR A 84 5.18 -5.66 -12.50
C THR A 84 3.72 -5.27 -12.28
N ALA A 85 3.21 -5.47 -11.07
CA ALA A 85 1.85 -5.07 -10.73
C ALA A 85 1.77 -3.53 -10.60
N ASP A 86 0.64 -2.96 -10.97
CA ASP A 86 0.33 -1.56 -10.73
C ASP A 86 -0.12 -1.35 -9.28
N ASN A 87 0.25 -0.21 -8.70
CA ASN A 87 -0.33 0.25 -7.43
C ASN A 87 -1.75 0.77 -7.70
N ILE A 88 -2.73 0.17 -7.05
CA ILE A 88 -4.15 0.46 -7.31
C ILE A 88 -4.75 1.35 -6.23
N MET A 89 -4.67 0.94 -4.97
CA MET A 89 -5.16 1.72 -3.84
C MET A 89 -4.35 1.43 -2.58
N LEU A 90 -4.44 2.34 -1.62
CA LEU A 90 -3.92 2.18 -0.27
C LEU A 90 -5.07 2.17 0.73
N PHE A 91 -4.88 1.46 1.84
CA PHE A 91 -5.83 1.38 2.95
C PHE A 91 -7.22 0.85 2.60
N LEU A 92 -7.32 -0.21 1.78
CA LEU A 92 -8.55 -0.99 1.70
C LEU A 92 -8.86 -1.60 3.08
N PRO A 93 -10.06 -1.41 3.65
CA PRO A 93 -10.43 -2.04 4.91
C PRO A 93 -10.45 -3.57 4.82
N ASP A 94 -10.15 -4.24 5.93
CA ASP A 94 -10.01 -5.71 5.97
C ASP A 94 -11.31 -6.41 5.58
N GLU A 95 -12.43 -5.93 6.11
CA GLU A 95 -13.77 -6.43 5.85
C GLU A 95 -14.22 -6.24 4.38
N LYS A 96 -13.52 -5.40 3.61
CA LYS A 96 -13.83 -5.13 2.19
C LYS A 96 -12.99 -5.95 1.22
N VAL A 97 -12.01 -6.72 1.69
CA VAL A 97 -11.11 -7.49 0.81
C VAL A 97 -11.87 -8.48 -0.08
N LEU A 98 -12.83 -9.23 0.48
CA LEU A 98 -13.59 -10.21 -0.30
C LEU A 98 -14.47 -9.54 -1.37
N ASP A 99 -15.09 -8.41 -1.04
CA ASP A 99 -15.91 -7.64 -1.98
C ASP A 99 -15.05 -7.05 -3.12
N TYR A 100 -13.84 -6.60 -2.78
CA TYR A 100 -12.87 -6.13 -3.76
C TYR A 100 -12.44 -7.24 -4.74
N ILE A 101 -12.18 -8.44 -4.23
CA ILE A 101 -11.83 -9.61 -5.05
C ILE A 101 -12.98 -9.93 -6.01
N ARG A 102 -14.22 -10.00 -5.51
CA ARG A 102 -15.41 -10.28 -6.33
C ARG A 102 -15.53 -9.27 -7.46
N LYS A 103 -15.48 -7.97 -7.14
CA LYS A 103 -15.59 -6.90 -8.12
C LYS A 103 -14.46 -6.92 -9.16
N THR A 104 -13.26 -7.31 -8.73
CA THR A 104 -12.12 -7.49 -9.65
C THR A 104 -12.37 -8.61 -10.64
N VAL A 105 -12.89 -9.75 -10.19
CA VAL A 105 -13.23 -10.89 -11.05
C VAL A 105 -14.35 -10.53 -12.02
N GLU A 106 -15.39 -9.85 -11.55
CA GLU A 106 -16.50 -9.36 -12.39
C GLU A 106 -15.99 -8.43 -13.49
N TRP A 107 -15.16 -7.45 -13.11
CA TRP A 107 -14.56 -6.52 -14.07
C TRP A 107 -13.70 -7.23 -15.11
N TYR A 108 -12.87 -8.19 -14.67
CA TYR A 108 -12.00 -8.94 -15.57
C TYR A 108 -12.80 -9.85 -16.51
N ASN A 109 -13.89 -10.47 -16.05
CA ASN A 109 -14.79 -11.25 -16.90
C ASN A 109 -15.48 -10.39 -17.97
N ALA A 110 -15.83 -9.14 -17.63
CA ALA A 110 -16.47 -8.21 -18.56
C ALA A 110 -15.50 -7.59 -19.58
N ASN A 111 -14.24 -7.38 -19.20
CA ASN A 111 -13.28 -6.62 -20.00
C ASN A 111 -12.17 -7.46 -20.63
N GLY A 112 -11.86 -8.64 -20.08
CA GLY A 112 -10.81 -9.54 -20.54
C GLY A 112 -11.21 -10.31 -21.79
N LYS A 113 -10.23 -10.59 -22.66
CA LYS A 113 -10.40 -11.51 -23.79
C LYS A 113 -9.83 -12.88 -23.48
N ARG A 114 -10.31 -13.91 -24.19
CA ARG A 114 -9.79 -15.28 -24.07
C ARG A 114 -8.26 -15.28 -24.20
N GLY A 115 -7.57 -15.80 -23.19
CA GLY A 115 -6.11 -15.92 -23.15
C GLY A 115 -5.37 -14.70 -22.59
N GLU A 116 -6.04 -13.57 -22.35
CA GLU A 116 -5.45 -12.44 -21.63
C GLU A 116 -5.38 -12.72 -20.14
N ARG A 117 -4.35 -12.23 -19.46
CA ARG A 117 -4.31 -12.12 -17.99
C ARG A 117 -4.72 -10.71 -17.59
N ILE A 118 -5.07 -10.47 -16.33
CA ILE A 118 -5.59 -9.16 -15.91
C ILE A 118 -4.63 -8.01 -16.26
N GLY A 119 -3.31 -8.23 -16.14
CA GLY A 119 -2.31 -7.26 -16.55
C GLY A 119 -2.33 -6.94 -18.05
N SER A 120 -2.49 -7.97 -18.90
CA SER A 120 -2.63 -7.76 -20.35
C SER A 120 -3.96 -7.08 -20.71
N THR A 121 -5.01 -7.32 -19.93
CA THR A 121 -6.26 -6.56 -20.04
C THR A 121 -6.02 -5.09 -19.72
N PHE A 122 -5.31 -4.78 -18.62
CA PHE A 122 -4.94 -3.39 -18.26
C PHE A 122 -4.13 -2.70 -19.34
N ASP A 123 -3.13 -3.38 -19.91
CA ASP A 123 -2.29 -2.81 -20.96
C ASP A 123 -3.12 -2.44 -22.22
N ARG A 124 -4.22 -3.16 -22.47
CA ARG A 124 -5.12 -2.90 -23.61
C ARG A 124 -6.21 -1.86 -23.33
N VAL A 125 -6.87 -1.91 -22.17
CA VAL A 125 -8.03 -1.05 -21.86
C VAL A 125 -7.70 0.13 -20.95
N GLY A 126 -6.48 0.17 -20.42
CA GLY A 126 -6.01 1.14 -19.44
C GLY A 126 -6.27 0.69 -18.01
N VAL A 127 -5.24 0.75 -17.17
CA VAL A 127 -5.34 0.50 -15.71
C VAL A 127 -6.23 1.53 -15.01
N GLU A 128 -6.29 2.76 -15.52
CA GLU A 128 -7.14 3.81 -14.97
C GLU A 128 -8.64 3.46 -15.04
N LYS A 129 -9.07 2.74 -16.10
CA LYS A 129 -10.43 2.21 -16.18
C LYS A 129 -10.73 1.27 -15.03
N TYR A 130 -9.78 0.39 -14.67
CA TYR A 130 -9.93 -0.51 -13.54
C TYR A 130 -9.94 0.24 -12.20
N LYS A 131 -9.07 1.23 -12.02
CA LYS A 131 -9.08 2.08 -10.81
C LYS A 131 -10.43 2.78 -10.62
N GLU A 132 -10.98 3.35 -11.69
CA GLU A 132 -12.27 4.04 -11.66
C GLU A 132 -13.43 3.09 -11.37
N GLU A 133 -13.55 2.00 -12.14
CA GLU A 133 -14.71 1.12 -12.06
C GLU A 133 -14.66 0.18 -10.84
N VAL A 134 -13.47 -0.24 -10.41
CA VAL A 134 -13.28 -1.20 -9.32
C VAL A 134 -12.87 -0.52 -8.03
N ALA A 135 -11.76 0.22 -8.03
CA ALA A 135 -11.13 0.71 -6.79
C ALA A 135 -11.81 1.93 -6.17
N ARG A 136 -12.23 2.91 -6.99
CA ARG A 136 -12.80 4.19 -6.52
C ARG A 136 -13.97 4.00 -5.53
N PRO A 137 -14.90 3.06 -5.73
CA PRO A 137 -16.00 2.86 -4.77
C PRO A 137 -15.59 2.37 -3.37
N PHE A 138 -14.32 2.00 -3.17
CA PHE A 138 -13.74 1.65 -1.88
C PHE A 138 -12.89 2.78 -1.26
N ILE A 139 -12.74 3.91 -1.94
CA ILE A 139 -12.00 5.09 -1.44
C ILE A 139 -12.94 6.07 -0.72
N GLU A 140 -14.21 6.12 -1.13
CA GLU A 140 -15.20 7.12 -0.71
C GLU A 140 -16.12 6.67 0.46
N ASN A 141 -15.73 5.68 1.27
CA ASN A 141 -16.48 5.24 2.47
C ASN A 141 -15.61 5.19 3.72
#